data_AF-A0A0C3EX44-F1
#
_entry.id   AF-A0A0C3EX44-F1
#
_cell.length_a   1.000
_cell.length_b   1.000
_cell.length_c   1.000
_cell.angle_alpha   90.00
_cell.angle_beta   90.00
_cell.angle_gamma   90.00
#
_symmetry.space_group_name_H-M   'P 1'
#
loop_
_entity.id
_entity.type
_entity.pdbx_description
1 polymer ?
#
loop_
_entity_poly.entity_id
_entity_poly.type
_entity_poly.pdbx_seq_one_letter_code
_entity_poly.pdbx_strand_id
1 'polypeptide(L)' 'PDKLIFFGESDGTKVCVKFATRYSRETHIQCASIGIAPTLRGFEALPGGWFMVVMDRI' A
#
# COMPACT_ATOMS: atom_id res chain seq x y z
N PRO A 1 -4.73 -8.97 17.36
CA PRO A 1 -4.96 -7.83 16.43
C PRO A 1 -4.18 -8.07 15.15
N ASP A 2 -4.87 -8.60 14.13
CA ASP A 2 -4.23 -9.14 12.93
C ASP A 2 -3.47 -8.05 12.19
N LYS A 3 -2.15 -8.18 12.16
CA LYS A 3 -1.25 -7.22 11.53
C LYS A 3 -1.27 -7.48 10.04
N LEU A 4 -2.21 -6.85 9.34
CA LEU A 4 -2.38 -6.94 7.88
C LEU A 4 -1.35 -6.09 7.11
N ILE A 5 -0.12 -6.09 7.60
CA ILE A 5 1.02 -5.36 7.06
C ILE A 5 2.18 -6.34 6.94
N PHE A 6 2.64 -6.52 5.71
CA PHE A 6 3.71 -7.45 5.34
C PHE A 6 4.83 -6.68 4.67
N PHE A 7 6.05 -7.20 4.75
CA PHE A 7 7.24 -6.60 4.14
C PHE A 7 7.88 -7.60 3.19
N GLY A 8 8.42 -7.11 2.09
CA GLY A 8 9.09 -7.94 1.10
C GLY A 8 10.03 -7.14 0.22
N GLU A 9 10.49 -7.78 -0.84
CA GLU A 9 11.36 -7.19 -1.85
C GLU A 9 10.89 -7.65 -3.24
N SER A 10 10.92 -6.75 -4.22
CA SER A 10 10.68 -7.05 -5.64
C SER A 10 11.70 -6.27 -6.45
N ASP A 11 12.45 -6.96 -7.32
CA ASP A 11 13.43 -6.34 -8.23
C ASP A 11 14.41 -5.40 -7.51
N GLY A 12 14.91 -5.81 -6.33
CA GLY A 12 15.82 -5.01 -5.50
C GLY A 12 15.16 -3.88 -4.71
N THR A 13 13.84 -3.71 -4.84
CA THR A 13 13.07 -2.69 -4.13
C THR A 13 12.39 -3.26 -2.90
N LYS A 14 12.68 -2.71 -1.72
CA LYS A 14 11.98 -3.04 -0.48
C LYS A 14 10.56 -2.46 -0.49
N VAL A 15 9.57 -3.29 -0.24
CA VAL A 15 8.14 -2.92 -0.27
C VAL A 15 7.42 -3.26 1.03
N CYS A 16 6.36 -2.52 1.29
CA CYS A 16 5.36 -2.75 2.32
C CYS A 16 4.02 -3.08 1.63
N VAL A 17 3.40 -4.19 2.02
CA VAL A 17 2.10 -4.63 1.52
C VAL A 17 1.07 -4.52 2.64
N LYS A 18 0.02 -3.74 2.42
CA LYS A 18 -1.06 -3.52 3.38
C LYS A 18 -2.39 -4.03 2.81
N PHE A 19 -3.13 -4.77 3.63
CA PHE A 19 -4.51 -5.16 3.31
C PHE A 19 -5.49 -4.34 4.16
N ALA A 20 -6.52 -3.79 3.53
CA ALA A 20 -7.54 -2.99 4.19
C ALA A 20 -8.90 -3.11 3.51
N THR A 21 -10.00 -2.93 4.24
CA THR A 21 -11.37 -2.90 3.67
C THR A 21 -11.84 -1.48 3.32
N ARG A 22 -11.09 -0.46 3.72
CA ARG A 22 -11.32 0.94 3.37
C ARG A 22 -10.01 1.58 2.99
N TYR A 23 -9.88 2.01 1.75
CA TYR A 23 -8.70 2.67 1.24
C TYR A 23 -9.05 3.62 0.10
N SER A 24 -8.41 4.80 0.09
CA SER A 24 -8.52 5.75 -1.03
C SER A 24 -7.20 5.80 -1.77
N ARG A 25 -7.18 5.28 -3.00
CA ARG A 25 -6.01 5.34 -3.87
C ARG A 25 -5.63 6.79 -4.19
N GLU A 26 -6.61 7.63 -4.49
CA GLU A 26 -6.39 9.04 -4.84
C GLU A 26 -5.78 9.82 -3.68
N THR A 27 -6.34 9.68 -2.48
CA THR A 27 -5.79 10.33 -1.27
C THR A 27 -4.37 9.86 -1.01
N HIS A 28 -4.08 8.57 -1.18
CA HIS A 28 -2.70 8.06 -1.03
C HIS A 28 -1.75 8.73 -2.02
N ILE A 29 -2.11 8.80 -3.31
CA ILE A 29 -1.28 9.41 -4.35
C ILE A 29 -1.01 10.89 -4.03
N GLN A 30 -2.04 11.64 -3.63
CA GLN A 30 -1.91 13.04 -3.23
C GLN A 30 -0.97 13.18 -2.02
N CYS A 31 -1.18 12.40 -0.97
CA CYS A 31 -0.30 12.40 0.20
C CYS A 31 1.15 12.02 -0.16
N ALA A 32 1.36 11.07 -1.08
CA ALA A 32 2.69 10.70 -1.52
C ALA A 32 3.38 11.83 -2.30
N SER A 33 2.64 12.56 -3.14
CA SER A 33 3.19 13.70 -3.91
C SER A 33 3.70 14.86 -3.05
N ILE A 34 3.23 14.95 -1.80
CA ILE A 34 3.66 15.96 -0.81
C ILE A 34 4.52 15.36 0.32
N GLY A 35 4.99 14.11 0.18
CA GLY A 35 5.91 13.47 1.12
C GLY A 35 5.28 12.97 2.43
N ILE A 36 3.95 12.89 2.51
CA ILE A 36 3.23 12.40 3.71
C ILE A 36 3.08 10.87 3.71
N ALA A 37 2.91 10.27 2.54
CA ALA A 37 2.77 8.81 2.38
C ALA A 37 3.93 8.24 1.54
N PRO A 38 4.27 6.94 1.71
CA PRO A 38 5.25 6.30 0.84
C PRO A 38 4.75 6.22 -0.60
N THR A 39 5.66 6.13 -1.57
CA THR A 39 5.30 5.96 -2.99
C THR A 39 4.39 4.75 -3.17
N LEU A 40 3.26 4.93 -3.83
CA LEU A 40 2.36 3.83 -4.18
C LEU A 40 2.92 3.08 -5.40
N ARG A 41 3.20 1.79 -5.24
CA ARG A 41 3.69 0.92 -6.32
C ARG A 41 2.60 0.05 -6.93
N GLY A 42 1.60 -0.31 -6.14
CA GLY A 42 0.51 -1.17 -6.58
C GLY A 42 -0.75 -0.97 -5.75
N PHE A 43 -1.90 -1.10 -6.39
CA PHE A 43 -3.20 -1.01 -5.74
C PHE A 43 -4.17 -1.93 -6.47
N GLU A 44 -4.72 -2.91 -5.77
CA GLU A 44 -5.66 -3.88 -6.34
C GLU A 44 -6.89 -4.02 -5.46
N ALA A 45 -8.07 -4.09 -6.08
CA ALA A 45 -9.32 -4.39 -5.40
C ALA A 45 -9.50 -5.91 -5.38
N LEU A 46 -9.67 -6.47 -4.19
CA LEU A 46 -9.84 -7.89 -3.97
C LEU A 46 -11.30 -8.22 -3.65
N PRO A 47 -11.75 -9.46 -3.94
CA PRO A 47 -13.07 -9.93 -3.52
C PRO A 47 -13.35 -9.70 -2.03
N GLY A 48 -14.62 -9.46 -1.69
CA GLY A 48 -15.03 -9.19 -0.31
C GLY A 48 -14.76 -7.76 0.17
N GLY A 49 -14.54 -6.82 -0.75
CA GLY A 49 -14.35 -5.40 -0.41
C GLY A 49 -12.98 -5.10 0.20
N TRP A 50 -11.98 -5.92 -0.12
CA TRP A 50 -10.59 -5.74 0.33
C TRP A 50 -9.79 -4.96 -0.70
N PHE A 51 -8.72 -4.33 -0.23
CA PHE A 51 -7.72 -3.68 -1.05
C PHE A 51 -6.34 -4.21 -0.67
N MET A 52 -5.54 -4.55 -1.67
CA MET A 52 -4.10 -4.78 -1.52
C MET A 52 -3.36 -3.52 -1.96
N VAL A 53 -2.56 -2.97 -1.06
CA VAL A 53 -1.80 -1.74 -1.28
C VAL A 53 -0.32 -2.07 -1.16
N VAL A 54 0.43 -1.86 -2.24
CA VAL A 54 1.88 -2.05 -2.27
C VAL A 54 2.53 -0.68 -2.33
N MET A 55 3.42 -0.39 -1.39
CA MET A 55 4.09 0.91 -1.26
C MET A 55 5.56 0.74 -0.86
N ASP A 56 6.34 1.83 -0.96
CA ASP A 56 7.72 1.84 -0.47
C ASP A 56 7.80 1.42 0.99
N ARG A 57 8.81 0.62 1.33
CA ARG A 57 9.20 0.41 2.71
C ARG A 57 10.11 1.55 3.16
N ILE A 58 9.63 2.34 4.14
CA ILE A 58 10.42 3.34 4.87
C ILE A 58 11.28 2.66 5.94
#